data_AF-W7I9F8-F1
#
_entry.id   AF-W7I9F8-F1
#
_cell.length_a   1.000
_cell.length_b   1.000
_cell.length_c   1.000
_cell.angle_alpha   90.00
_cell.angle_beta   90.00
_cell.angle_gamma   90.00
#
_symmetry.space_group_name_H-M   'P 1'
#
loop_
_entity.id
_entity.type
_entity.pdbx_description
1 polymer ?
#
loop_
_entity_poly.entity_id
_entity_poly.type
_entity_poly.pdbx_seq_one_letter_code
_entity_poly.pdbx_strand_id
1 'polypeptide(L)'
;MIPVFPEDILHKNPQFKAIFQDLTTNKLNYDASTRLSHEGAKESQDVDKRLTALREDLAKNKIIRQRLIHTLDELPADLREVIDLYLSAQDSGAVLRKDDEAFFLEGLPLICKSLNKILIEDAADLAGMCGDGDANPSTLPAIVASRLSHLHTCRETLHHLRQQSIQHSITLTALHRQLLSTTIQLIERQKHGIPSRAAKAQARHLALVSDSLEGKLKIILLETLERTYDAETVAALAFYKEHLEDAKARARKRVAKSEAELAEYEGFGEQMKRDVARYAKLLEDIDKTRADIRRLRGSVDD
;
A
#
# COMPACT_ATOMS: atom_id res chain seq x y z
N MET A 1 28.29 14.59 -3.97
CA MET A 1 28.19 13.41 -3.09
C MET A 1 28.29 12.15 -3.91
N ILE A 2 29.22 11.27 -3.56
CA ILE A 2 29.33 9.96 -4.20
C ILE A 2 28.23 9.05 -3.61
N PRO A 3 27.38 8.41 -4.44
CA PRO A 3 26.34 7.52 -3.95
C PRO A 3 26.94 6.34 -3.17
N VAL A 4 26.41 6.08 -1.98
CA VAL A 4 26.81 4.93 -1.14
C VAL A 4 26.07 3.71 -1.65
N PHE A 5 26.82 2.74 -2.18
CA PHE A 5 26.25 1.48 -2.67
C PHE A 5 26.33 0.38 -1.61
N PRO A 6 25.29 -0.46 -1.46
CA PRO A 6 25.35 -1.67 -0.66
C PRO A 6 26.49 -2.58 -1.15
N GLU A 7 27.27 -3.14 -0.22
CA GLU A 7 28.38 -4.05 -0.55
C GLU A 7 27.94 -5.22 -1.44
N ASP A 8 26.71 -5.70 -1.28
CA ASP A 8 26.10 -6.76 -2.10
C ASP A 8 26.09 -6.44 -3.61
N ILE A 9 25.92 -5.17 -4.00
CA ILE A 9 25.90 -4.75 -5.40
C ILE A 9 27.33 -4.64 -5.96
N LEU A 10 28.27 -4.19 -5.12
CA LEU A 10 29.70 -4.14 -5.45
C LEU A 10 30.29 -5.55 -5.58
N HIS A 11 29.82 -6.52 -4.80
CA HIS A 11 30.23 -7.92 -4.92
C HIS A 11 29.67 -8.62 -6.16
N LYS A 12 28.48 -8.24 -6.62
CA LYS A 12 27.88 -8.79 -7.85
C LYS A 12 28.53 -8.28 -9.14
N ASN A 13 29.16 -7.11 -9.12
CA ASN A 13 29.83 -6.51 -10.28
C ASN A 13 31.28 -6.11 -9.94
N PRO A 14 32.27 -7.02 -10.07
CA PRO A 14 33.65 -6.77 -9.66
C PRO A 14 34.34 -5.67 -10.50
N GLN A 15 33.99 -5.55 -11.79
CA GLN A 15 34.50 -4.47 -12.65
C GLN A 15 34.00 -3.10 -12.19
N PHE A 16 32.72 -3.00 -11.82
CA PHE A 16 32.15 -1.77 -11.25
C PHE A 16 32.77 -1.44 -9.89
N LYS A 17 33.04 -2.45 -9.05
CA LYS A 17 33.74 -2.26 -7.77
C LYS A 17 35.13 -1.69 -7.94
N ALA A 18 35.92 -2.20 -8.91
CA ALA A 18 37.26 -1.68 -9.19
C ALA A 18 37.22 -0.21 -9.64
N ILE A 19 36.30 0.14 -10.54
CA ILE A 19 36.13 1.52 -11.01
C ILE A 19 35.63 2.44 -9.89
N PHE A 20 34.65 1.99 -9.09
CA PHE A 20 34.11 2.76 -7.97
C PHE A 20 35.16 2.98 -6.89
N GLN A 21 35.98 1.98 -6.58
CA GLN A 21 37.13 2.11 -5.69
C GLN A 21 38.15 3.10 -6.25
N ASP A 22 38.59 2.97 -7.50
CA ASP A 22 39.55 3.90 -8.10
C ASP A 22 39.03 5.35 -8.15
N LEU A 23 37.74 5.52 -8.45
CA LEU A 23 37.09 6.84 -8.43
C LEU A 23 37.01 7.43 -7.02
N THR A 24 36.68 6.64 -6.00
CA THR A 24 36.51 7.11 -4.61
C THR A 24 37.83 7.28 -3.87
N THR A 25 38.86 6.48 -4.18
CA THR A 25 40.16 6.51 -3.49
C THR A 25 41.18 7.41 -4.18
N ASN A 26 41.25 7.38 -5.52
CA ASN A 26 42.30 8.07 -6.25
C ASN A 26 41.83 9.34 -6.95
N LYS A 27 40.59 9.38 -7.46
CA LYS A 27 40.15 10.46 -8.36
C LYS A 27 39.21 11.49 -7.76
N LEU A 28 38.42 11.15 -6.74
CA LEU A 28 37.38 12.04 -6.21
C LEU A 28 37.49 12.23 -4.69
N ASN A 29 37.19 13.45 -4.25
CA ASN A 29 36.94 13.80 -2.86
C ASN A 29 35.51 13.37 -2.46
N TYR A 30 35.23 13.39 -1.16
CA TYR A 30 33.95 12.94 -0.61
C TYR A 30 32.73 13.73 -1.14
N ASP A 31 32.95 15.00 -1.50
CA ASP A 31 31.98 15.89 -2.12
C ASP A 31 31.74 15.61 -3.62
N ALA A 32 32.51 14.69 -4.23
CA ALA A 32 32.61 14.40 -5.65
C ALA A 32 33.40 15.41 -6.50
N SER A 33 34.22 16.27 -5.87
CA SER A 33 35.22 17.07 -6.59
C SER A 33 36.43 16.22 -6.96
N THR A 34 37.17 16.58 -8.01
CA THR A 34 38.34 15.82 -8.46
C THR A 34 39.52 16.02 -7.53
N ARG A 35 40.21 14.95 -7.12
CA ARG A 35 41.50 15.01 -6.41
C ARG A 35 42.55 15.49 -7.41
N LEU A 36 42.91 16.76 -7.32
CA LEU A 36 44.02 17.34 -8.06
C LEU A 36 45.35 16.85 -7.43
N SER A 37 46.38 16.64 -8.26
CA SER A 37 47.74 16.42 -7.72
C SER A 37 48.19 17.65 -6.94
N HIS A 38 49.23 17.54 -6.10
CA HIS A 38 49.75 18.70 -5.36
C HIS A 38 50.20 19.85 -6.28
N GLU A 39 50.61 19.54 -7.51
CA GLU A 39 50.93 20.52 -8.55
C GLU A 39 49.65 21.07 -9.22
N GLY A 40 48.69 20.20 -9.58
CA GLY A 40 47.41 20.63 -10.16
C GLY A 40 46.55 21.46 -9.18
N ALA A 41 46.66 21.22 -7.87
CA ALA A 41 46.00 22.03 -6.85
C ALA A 41 46.60 23.43 -6.75
N LYS A 42 47.93 23.56 -6.90
CA LYS A 42 48.61 24.86 -6.95
C LYS A 42 48.26 25.62 -8.23
N GLU A 43 48.28 24.95 -9.37
CA GLU A 43 47.87 25.55 -10.65
C GLU A 43 46.41 26.00 -10.63
N SER A 44 45.49 25.17 -10.11
CA SER A 44 44.09 25.56 -9.95
C SER A 44 43.95 26.76 -9.02
N GLN A 45 44.66 26.78 -7.90
CA GLN A 45 44.63 27.91 -6.96
C GLN A 45 45.20 29.18 -7.59
N ASP A 46 46.23 29.10 -8.42
CA ASP A 46 46.81 30.25 -9.11
C ASP A 46 45.91 30.74 -10.26
N VAL A 47 45.23 29.84 -10.95
CA VAL A 47 44.17 30.19 -11.91
C VAL A 47 43.00 30.86 -11.19
N ASP A 48 42.57 30.34 -10.05
CA ASP A 48 41.48 30.93 -9.26
C ASP A 48 41.84 32.34 -8.79
N LYS A 49 43.07 32.56 -8.28
CA LYS A 49 43.57 33.91 -7.93
C LYS A 49 43.59 34.85 -9.13
N ARG A 50 44.01 34.37 -10.31
CA ARG A 50 43.98 35.18 -11.55
C ARG A 50 42.56 35.50 -11.97
N LEU A 51 41.64 34.54 -11.86
CA LEU A 51 40.23 34.73 -12.17
C LEU A 51 39.56 35.69 -11.19
N THR A 52 39.88 35.64 -9.89
CA THR A 52 39.36 36.62 -8.93
C THR A 52 39.88 38.01 -9.25
N ALA A 53 41.17 38.18 -9.54
CA ALA A 53 41.73 39.47 -9.95
C ALA A 53 41.06 40.02 -11.22
N LEU A 54 40.93 39.21 -12.26
CA LEU A 54 40.25 39.61 -13.50
C LEU A 54 38.77 39.94 -13.28
N ARG A 55 38.07 39.18 -12.42
CA ARG A 55 36.66 39.45 -12.08
C ARG A 55 36.52 40.74 -11.28
N GLU A 56 37.43 41.01 -10.35
CA GLU A 56 37.48 42.27 -9.61
C GLU A 56 37.70 43.43 -10.57
N ASP A 57 38.65 43.33 -11.50
CA ASP A 57 38.94 44.40 -12.44
C ASP A 57 37.79 44.64 -13.42
N LEU A 58 37.17 43.57 -13.92
CA LEU A 58 35.97 43.65 -14.75
C LEU A 58 34.81 44.29 -13.96
N ALA A 59 34.59 43.89 -12.70
CA ALA A 59 33.56 44.45 -11.85
C ALA A 59 33.79 45.94 -11.56
N LYS A 60 35.03 46.34 -11.23
CA LYS A 60 35.42 47.75 -11.06
C LYS A 60 35.10 48.55 -12.33
N ASN A 61 35.53 48.06 -13.49
CA ASN A 61 35.30 48.74 -14.77
C ASN A 61 33.80 48.85 -15.09
N LYS A 62 33.01 47.82 -14.82
CA LYS A 62 31.56 47.86 -15.01
C LYS A 62 30.86 48.85 -14.07
N ILE A 63 31.22 48.86 -12.78
CA ILE A 63 30.64 49.78 -11.80
C ILE A 63 30.99 51.22 -12.19
N ILE A 64 32.26 51.48 -12.48
CA ILE A 64 32.73 52.81 -12.90
C ILE A 64 32.00 53.24 -14.18
N ARG A 65 31.88 52.37 -15.19
CA ARG A 65 31.17 52.69 -16.43
C ARG A 65 29.68 52.97 -16.22
N GLN A 66 28.99 52.13 -15.46
CA GLN A 66 27.57 52.32 -15.16
C GLN A 66 27.35 53.64 -14.41
N ARG A 67 28.19 53.94 -13.42
CA ARG A 67 28.08 55.19 -12.65
C ARG A 67 28.52 56.41 -13.43
N LEU A 68 29.50 56.29 -14.31
CA LEU A 68 29.89 57.34 -15.25
C LEU A 68 28.69 57.77 -16.11
N ILE A 69 27.95 56.81 -16.66
CA ILE A 69 26.75 57.08 -17.47
C ILE A 69 25.70 57.84 -16.65
N HIS A 70 25.52 57.50 -15.37
CA HIS A 70 24.60 58.22 -14.48
C HIS A 70 25.11 59.61 -14.06
N THR A 71 26.43 59.81 -13.93
CA THR A 71 27.01 61.13 -13.63
C THR A 71 26.96 62.09 -14.81
N LEU A 72 26.84 61.60 -16.06
CA LEU A 72 26.81 62.45 -17.25
C LEU A 72 25.78 63.57 -17.12
N ASP A 73 24.65 63.32 -16.44
CA ASP A 73 23.57 64.29 -16.25
C ASP A 73 23.94 65.51 -15.38
N GLU A 74 25.01 65.43 -14.58
CA GLU A 74 25.47 66.51 -13.71
C GLU A 74 26.68 67.28 -14.27
N LEU A 75 27.27 66.83 -15.38
CA LEU A 75 28.49 67.40 -15.95
C LEU A 75 28.23 68.47 -17.04
N PRO A 76 29.18 69.39 -17.30
CA PRO A 76 29.14 70.31 -18.43
C PRO A 76 28.99 69.59 -19.78
N ALA A 77 28.23 70.16 -20.72
CA ALA A 77 27.90 69.55 -22.02
C ALA A 77 29.15 69.09 -22.79
N ASP A 78 30.18 69.94 -22.82
CA ASP A 78 31.45 69.67 -23.51
C ASP A 78 32.19 68.45 -22.94
N LEU A 79 32.11 68.21 -21.63
CA LEU A 79 32.70 67.03 -21.00
C LEU A 79 31.87 65.76 -21.24
N ARG A 80 30.55 65.88 -21.41
CA ARG A 80 29.68 64.73 -21.71
C ARG A 80 30.00 64.15 -23.08
N GLU A 81 30.13 65.00 -24.10
CA GLU A 81 30.44 64.58 -25.47
C GLU A 81 31.79 63.85 -25.54
N VAL A 82 32.78 64.32 -24.79
CA VAL A 82 34.11 63.70 -24.72
C VAL A 82 34.08 62.37 -23.96
N ILE A 83 33.29 62.24 -22.89
CA ILE A 83 33.12 60.98 -22.15
C ILE A 83 32.36 59.94 -22.99
N ASP A 84 31.30 60.34 -23.71
CA ASP A 84 30.55 59.44 -24.60
C ASP A 84 31.39 58.97 -25.79
N LEU A 85 32.24 59.86 -26.33
CA LEU A 85 33.22 59.51 -27.34
C LEU A 85 34.26 58.52 -26.78
N TYR A 86 34.71 58.69 -25.53
CA TYR A 86 35.65 57.78 -24.88
C TYR A 86 35.04 56.40 -24.60
N LEU A 87 33.79 56.35 -24.10
CA LEU A 87 33.06 55.11 -23.83
C LEU A 87 32.77 54.31 -25.11
N SER A 88 32.50 54.99 -26.23
CA SER A 88 32.28 54.36 -27.54
C SER A 88 33.59 53.96 -28.24
N ALA A 89 34.65 54.75 -28.07
CA ALA A 89 35.99 54.44 -28.58
C ALA A 89 36.59 53.19 -27.90
N GLN A 90 36.34 53.00 -26.60
CA GLN A 90 36.85 51.85 -25.85
C GLN A 90 36.25 50.50 -26.32
N ASP A 91 35.00 50.50 -26.82
CA ASP A 91 34.36 49.32 -27.38
C ASP A 91 34.74 49.08 -28.86
N SER A 92 35.14 50.12 -29.59
CA SER A 92 35.42 50.08 -31.04
C SER A 92 36.91 50.11 -31.41
N GLY A 93 37.81 50.37 -30.44
CA GLY A 93 39.25 50.48 -30.66
C GLY A 93 39.69 51.75 -31.39
N ALA A 94 38.82 52.77 -31.43
CA ALA A 94 39.10 54.03 -32.11
C ALA A 94 40.09 54.89 -31.31
N VAL A 95 41.04 55.53 -32.01
CA VAL A 95 42.06 56.40 -31.40
C VAL A 95 41.48 57.81 -31.21
N LEU A 96 41.44 58.30 -29.97
CA LEU A 96 41.01 59.67 -29.65
C LEU A 96 41.99 60.72 -30.19
N ARG A 97 41.49 61.93 -30.46
CA ARG A 97 42.35 63.06 -30.79
C ARG A 97 43.06 63.54 -29.52
N LYS A 98 44.30 64.00 -29.67
CA LYS A 98 45.14 64.47 -28.55
C LYS A 98 44.52 65.65 -27.79
N ASP A 99 43.74 66.47 -28.47
CA ASP A 99 43.09 67.65 -27.88
C ASP A 99 41.90 67.25 -26.99
N ASP A 100 41.14 66.24 -27.41
CA ASP A 100 40.03 65.67 -26.62
C ASP A 100 40.56 64.91 -25.38
N GLU A 101 41.72 64.26 -25.52
CA GLU A 101 42.43 63.60 -24.42
C GLU A 101 42.92 64.62 -23.39
N ALA A 102 43.51 65.74 -23.82
CA ALA A 102 43.94 66.81 -22.92
C ALA A 102 42.77 67.44 -22.15
N PHE A 103 41.65 67.70 -22.82
CA PHE A 103 40.44 68.25 -22.19
C PHE A 103 39.80 67.27 -21.19
N PHE A 104 39.79 65.97 -21.49
CA PHE A 104 39.34 64.95 -20.54
C PHE A 104 40.24 64.89 -19.30
N LEU A 105 41.58 64.99 -19.49
CA LEU A 105 42.53 64.99 -18.39
C LEU A 105 42.39 66.23 -17.48
N GLU A 106 42.02 67.39 -18.04
CA GLU A 106 41.70 68.60 -17.27
C GLU A 106 40.37 68.48 -16.51
N GLY A 107 39.38 67.79 -17.08
CA GLY A 107 38.07 67.53 -16.47
C GLY A 107 38.04 66.41 -15.43
N LEU A 108 39.08 65.56 -15.38
CA LEU A 108 39.19 64.42 -14.45
C LEU A 108 38.88 64.76 -12.98
N PRO A 109 39.35 65.88 -12.39
CA PRO A 109 39.06 66.18 -10.99
C PRO A 109 37.56 66.36 -10.70
N LEU A 110 36.81 66.91 -11.66
CA LEU A 110 35.37 67.13 -11.54
C LEU A 110 34.58 65.81 -11.70
N ILE A 111 35.00 64.98 -12.66
CA ILE A 111 34.47 63.63 -12.88
C ILE A 111 34.73 62.76 -11.64
N CYS A 112 35.96 62.76 -11.13
CA CYS A 112 36.34 61.99 -9.94
C CYS A 112 35.56 62.44 -8.70
N LYS A 113 35.29 63.74 -8.54
CA LYS A 113 34.52 64.27 -7.40
C LYS A 113 33.06 63.83 -7.43
N SER A 114 32.40 63.91 -8.59
CA SER A 114 31.00 63.49 -8.76
C SER A 114 30.86 61.96 -8.63
N LEU A 115 31.74 61.19 -9.27
CA LEU A 115 31.80 59.74 -9.13
C LEU A 115 32.01 59.30 -7.67
N ASN A 116 32.97 59.91 -6.97
CA ASN A 116 33.25 59.54 -5.59
C ASN A 116 32.05 59.82 -4.67
N LYS A 117 31.31 60.92 -4.90
CA LYS A 117 30.08 61.23 -4.16
C LYS A 117 29.04 60.11 -4.34
N ILE A 118 28.75 59.72 -5.58
CA ILE A 118 27.76 58.67 -5.88
C ILE A 118 28.22 57.30 -5.35
N LEU A 119 29.50 56.97 -5.47
CA LEU A 119 30.03 55.70 -4.95
C LEU A 119 29.95 55.62 -3.42
N ILE A 120 30.12 56.75 -2.72
CA ILE A 120 29.93 56.82 -1.27
C ILE A 120 28.46 56.66 -0.90
N GLU A 121 27.55 57.30 -1.64
CA GLU A 121 26.09 57.15 -1.46
C GLU A 121 25.65 55.69 -1.66
N ASP A 122 26.07 55.06 -2.75
CA ASP A 122 25.82 53.64 -3.02
C ASP A 122 26.37 52.73 -1.91
N ALA A 123 27.58 53.01 -1.43
CA ALA A 123 28.19 52.21 -0.39
C ALA A 123 27.45 52.37 0.96
N ALA A 124 26.90 53.55 1.23
CA ALA A 124 26.04 53.80 2.40
C ALA A 124 24.69 53.08 2.26
N ASP A 125 24.08 53.09 1.07
CA ASP A 125 22.84 52.37 0.79
C ASP A 125 23.04 50.85 0.92
N LEU A 126 24.12 50.31 0.36
CA LEU A 126 24.48 48.90 0.50
C LEU A 126 24.76 48.51 1.96
N ALA A 127 25.39 49.41 2.73
CA ALA A 127 25.61 49.21 4.16
C ALA A 127 24.27 49.17 4.93
N GLY A 128 23.34 50.07 4.60
CA GLY A 128 21.97 50.08 5.14
C GLY A 128 21.18 48.81 4.80
N MET A 129 21.32 48.28 3.58
CA MET A 129 20.71 47.02 3.16
C MET A 129 21.32 45.79 3.86
N CYS A 130 22.61 45.84 4.21
CA CYS A 130 23.28 44.75 4.92
C CYS A 130 22.85 44.67 6.38
N GLY A 131 22.65 45.78 7.09
CA GLY A 131 21.95 45.82 8.39
C GLY A 131 22.82 45.77 9.67
N ASP A 132 22.16 46.23 10.75
CA ASP A 132 22.58 46.79 12.06
C ASP A 132 23.32 48.13 11.98
N GLY A 133 22.82 49.14 12.72
CA GLY A 133 23.05 50.59 12.55
C GLY A 133 24.48 51.12 12.63
N ASP A 134 25.49 50.25 12.69
CA ASP A 134 26.93 50.55 12.68
C ASP A 134 27.61 50.21 11.33
N ALA A 135 26.82 49.86 10.31
CA ALA A 135 27.32 49.51 8.98
C ALA A 135 27.94 50.73 8.28
N ASN A 136 29.26 50.71 8.14
CA ASN A 136 30.04 51.68 7.42
C ASN A 136 30.57 51.04 6.12
N PRO A 137 30.86 51.82 5.06
CA PRO A 137 31.41 51.30 3.82
C PRO A 137 32.72 50.53 4.00
N SER A 138 33.47 50.81 5.08
CA SER A 138 34.70 50.11 5.45
C SER A 138 34.49 48.77 6.17
N THR A 139 33.34 48.56 6.84
CA THR A 139 33.05 47.32 7.58
C THR A 139 32.27 46.30 6.75
N LEU A 140 31.71 46.74 5.61
CA LEU A 140 30.92 45.92 4.69
C LEU A 140 31.64 44.65 4.18
N PRO A 141 32.93 44.69 3.77
CA PRO A 141 33.63 43.48 3.33
C PRO A 141 33.74 42.41 4.41
N ALA A 142 33.96 42.82 5.68
CA ALA A 142 34.06 41.90 6.81
C ALA A 142 32.70 41.26 7.14
N ILE A 143 31.61 42.04 7.05
CA ILE A 143 30.23 41.56 7.26
C ILE A 143 29.83 40.58 6.14
N VAL A 144 30.16 40.89 4.89
CA VAL A 144 29.87 39.99 3.77
C VAL A 144 30.67 38.69 3.90
N ALA A 145 31.96 38.77 4.25
CA ALA A 145 32.79 37.59 4.46
C ALA A 145 32.26 36.70 5.62
N SER A 146 31.82 37.30 6.72
CA SER A 146 31.25 36.54 7.86
C SER A 146 29.89 35.91 7.53
N ARG A 147 29.06 36.59 6.73
CA ARG A 147 27.79 36.01 6.25
C ARG A 147 28.02 34.88 5.26
N LEU A 148 28.98 35.02 4.35
CA LEU A 148 29.33 33.96 3.41
C LEU A 148 29.88 32.74 4.14
N SER A 149 30.73 32.93 5.16
CA SER A 149 31.22 31.81 5.97
C SER A 149 30.10 31.15 6.76
N HIS A 150 29.19 31.93 7.36
CA HIS A 150 28.01 31.40 8.05
C HIS A 150 27.05 30.64 7.10
N LEU A 151 26.84 31.14 5.88
CA LEU A 151 26.06 30.42 4.86
C LEU A 151 26.74 29.13 4.45
N HIS A 152 28.07 29.12 4.35
CA HIS A 152 28.83 27.93 4.04
C HIS A 152 28.71 26.88 5.16
N THR A 153 28.83 27.27 6.42
CA THR A 153 28.68 26.34 7.56
C THR A 153 27.25 25.81 7.67
N CYS A 154 26.23 26.66 7.48
CA CYS A 154 24.83 26.21 7.41
C CYS A 154 24.59 25.24 6.24
N ARG A 155 25.23 25.46 5.10
CA ARG A 155 25.13 24.56 3.95
C ARG A 155 25.76 23.20 4.27
N GLU A 156 26.93 23.18 4.90
CA GLU A 156 27.60 21.96 5.33
C GLU A 156 26.78 21.17 6.35
N THR A 157 26.22 21.84 7.35
CA THR A 157 25.40 21.18 8.38
C THR A 157 24.14 20.57 7.77
N LEU A 158 23.50 21.28 6.83
CA LEU A 158 22.34 20.75 6.10
C LEU A 158 22.70 19.52 5.25
N HIS A 159 23.85 19.54 4.57
CA HIS A 159 24.33 18.37 3.82
C HIS A 159 24.58 17.18 4.73
N HIS A 160 25.21 17.41 5.88
CA HIS A 160 25.46 16.37 6.88
C HIS A 160 24.16 15.77 7.43
N LEU A 161 23.17 16.60 7.78
CA LEU A 161 21.86 16.13 8.26
C LEU A 161 21.12 15.32 7.19
N ARG A 162 21.15 15.76 5.93
CA ARG A 162 20.57 15.00 4.81
C ARG A 162 21.23 13.64 4.65
N GLN A 163 22.56 13.58 4.74
CA GLN A 163 23.29 12.33 4.65
C GLN A 163 22.91 11.38 5.79
N GLN A 164 22.83 11.88 7.03
CA GLN A 164 22.41 11.08 8.18
C GLN A 164 20.98 10.55 7.98
N SER A 165 20.03 11.38 7.54
CA SER A 165 18.65 10.95 7.29
C SER A 165 18.57 9.81 6.25
N ILE A 166 19.32 9.93 5.15
CA ILE A 166 19.39 8.88 4.13
C ILE A 166 19.96 7.59 4.73
N GLN A 167 21.04 7.67 5.50
CA GLN A 167 21.64 6.50 6.14
C GLN A 167 20.66 5.79 7.08
N HIS A 168 19.91 6.54 7.91
CA HIS A 168 18.88 5.97 8.78
C HIS A 168 17.72 5.34 7.98
N SER A 169 17.31 5.93 6.85
CA SER A 169 16.28 5.35 6.00
C SER A 169 16.71 4.01 5.38
N ILE A 170 17.99 3.89 5.00
CA ILE A 170 18.56 2.65 4.46
C ILE A 170 18.61 1.57 5.54
N THR A 171 19.04 1.90 6.76
CA THR A 171 19.07 0.92 7.86
C THR A 171 17.66 0.47 8.25
N LEU A 172 16.70 1.39 8.32
CA LEU A 172 15.29 1.07 8.61
C LEU A 172 14.72 0.12 7.55
N THR A 173 14.91 0.42 6.27
CA THR A 173 14.39 -0.44 5.19
C THR A 173 15.08 -1.82 5.18
N ALA A 174 16.36 -1.91 5.54
CA ALA A 174 17.05 -3.18 5.72
C ALA A 174 16.49 -4.01 6.88
N LEU A 175 16.25 -3.38 8.04
CA LEU A 175 15.63 -4.04 9.20
C LEU A 175 14.19 -4.49 8.89
N HIS A 176 13.41 -3.67 8.18
CA HIS A 176 12.06 -4.02 7.78
C HIS A 176 12.05 -5.25 6.85
N ARG A 177 13.00 -5.30 5.90
CA ARG A 177 13.18 -6.48 5.03
C ARG A 177 13.53 -7.73 5.83
N GLN A 178 14.41 -7.62 6.82
CA GLN A 178 14.76 -8.75 7.70
C GLN A 178 13.55 -9.22 8.51
N LEU A 179 12.76 -8.30 9.07
CA LEU A 179 11.54 -8.64 9.82
C LEU A 179 10.50 -9.32 8.93
N LEU A 180 10.27 -8.81 7.72
CA LEU A 180 9.37 -9.46 6.76
C LEU A 180 9.89 -10.86 6.38
N SER A 181 11.20 -11.02 6.16
CA SER A 181 11.77 -12.32 5.85
C SER A 181 11.62 -13.33 7.00
N THR A 182 11.86 -12.92 8.24
CA THR A 182 11.75 -13.81 9.41
C THR A 182 10.31 -14.16 9.71
N THR A 183 9.39 -13.21 9.57
CA THR A 183 7.95 -13.47 9.73
C THR A 183 7.42 -14.42 8.66
N ILE A 184 7.82 -14.26 7.40
CA ILE A 184 7.50 -15.21 6.32
C ILE A 184 8.02 -16.60 6.67
N GLN A 185 9.30 -16.73 7.06
CA GLN A 185 9.87 -18.02 7.44
C GLN A 185 9.16 -18.66 8.64
N LEU A 186 8.72 -17.86 9.62
CA LEU A 186 7.95 -18.36 10.77
C LEU A 186 6.57 -18.85 10.35
N ILE A 187 5.87 -18.10 9.48
CA ILE A 187 4.57 -18.52 8.93
C ILE A 187 4.74 -19.81 8.12
N GLU A 188 5.75 -19.90 7.26
CA GLU A 188 6.05 -21.12 6.50
C GLU A 188 6.32 -22.31 7.43
N ARG A 189 7.16 -22.13 8.46
CA ARG A 189 7.46 -23.20 9.43
C ARG A 189 6.24 -23.62 10.26
N GLN A 190 5.40 -22.69 10.68
CA GLN A 190 4.23 -23.00 11.51
C GLN A 190 3.05 -23.54 10.69
N LYS A 191 2.72 -22.92 9.55
CA LYS A 191 1.57 -23.30 8.72
C LYS A 191 1.88 -24.46 7.78
N HIS A 192 3.07 -24.47 7.18
CA HIS A 192 3.44 -25.44 6.14
C HIS A 192 4.51 -26.44 6.59
N GLY A 193 5.10 -26.25 7.76
CA GLY A 193 6.21 -27.05 8.25
C GLY A 193 5.82 -28.36 8.92
N ILE A 194 6.82 -28.90 9.63
CA ILE A 194 6.79 -30.17 10.35
C ILE A 194 5.57 -30.34 11.28
N PRO A 195 5.10 -29.36 12.08
CA PRO A 195 3.99 -29.60 13.00
C PRO A 195 2.67 -29.89 12.27
N SER A 196 2.39 -29.18 11.17
CA SER A 196 1.21 -29.42 10.33
C SER A 196 1.28 -30.80 9.65
N ARG A 197 2.46 -31.19 9.16
CA ARG A 197 2.68 -32.51 8.57
C ARG A 197 2.60 -33.64 9.60
N ALA A 198 3.15 -33.45 10.79
CA ALA A 198 3.10 -34.40 11.90
C ALA A 198 1.66 -34.61 12.39
N ALA A 199 0.89 -33.52 12.57
CA ALA A 199 -0.53 -33.60 12.91
C ALA A 199 -1.34 -34.33 11.84
N LYS A 200 -1.07 -34.05 10.55
CA LYS A 200 -1.72 -34.76 9.42
C LYS A 200 -1.35 -36.25 9.40
N ALA A 201 -0.09 -36.60 9.66
CA ALA A 201 0.35 -37.99 9.74
C ALA A 201 -0.29 -38.72 10.94
N GLN A 202 -0.38 -38.07 12.10
CA GLN A 202 -1.04 -38.61 13.29
C GLN A 202 -2.53 -38.82 13.07
N ALA A 203 -3.24 -37.87 12.44
CA ALA A 203 -4.65 -38.01 12.11
C ALA A 203 -4.89 -39.18 11.13
N ARG A 204 -4.03 -39.33 10.11
CA ARG A 204 -4.09 -40.47 9.18
C ARG A 204 -3.81 -41.80 9.87
N HIS A 205 -2.83 -41.84 10.77
CA HIS A 205 -2.54 -43.03 11.55
C HIS A 205 -3.75 -43.44 12.41
N LEU A 206 -4.37 -42.48 13.13
CA LEU A 206 -5.56 -42.75 13.93
C LEU A 206 -6.75 -43.23 13.09
N ALA A 207 -6.95 -42.68 11.89
CA ALA A 207 -7.97 -43.15 10.95
C ALA A 207 -7.72 -44.60 10.47
N LEU A 208 -6.47 -44.92 10.10
CA LEU A 208 -6.12 -46.31 9.73
C LEU A 208 -6.31 -47.27 10.91
N VAL A 209 -5.99 -46.82 12.13
CA VAL A 209 -6.26 -47.60 13.34
C VAL A 209 -7.76 -47.81 13.52
N SER A 210 -8.61 -46.79 13.36
CA SER A 210 -10.07 -46.96 13.45
C SER A 210 -10.61 -47.93 12.41
N ASP A 211 -10.17 -47.82 11.16
CA ASP A 211 -10.60 -48.73 10.08
C ASP A 211 -10.15 -50.18 10.37
N SER A 212 -8.94 -50.35 10.91
CA SER A 212 -8.44 -51.67 11.31
C SER A 212 -9.23 -52.26 12.49
N LEU A 213 -9.65 -51.41 13.44
CA LEU A 213 -10.47 -51.83 14.57
C LEU A 213 -11.88 -52.19 14.12
N GLU A 214 -12.46 -51.42 13.19
CA GLU A 214 -13.75 -51.74 12.58
C GLU A 214 -13.69 -53.09 11.86
N GLY A 215 -12.63 -53.35 11.10
CA GLY A 215 -12.37 -54.64 10.47
C GLY A 215 -12.28 -55.78 11.49
N LYS A 216 -11.52 -55.60 12.58
CA LYS A 216 -11.43 -56.59 13.66
C LYS A 216 -12.76 -56.85 14.35
N LEU A 217 -13.54 -55.79 14.62
CA LEU A 217 -14.87 -55.91 15.21
C LEU A 217 -15.83 -56.69 14.30
N LYS A 218 -15.77 -56.47 12.98
CA LYS A 218 -16.54 -57.25 12.00
C LYS A 218 -16.16 -58.74 12.02
N ILE A 219 -14.86 -59.06 12.11
CA ILE A 219 -14.40 -60.45 12.21
C ILE A 219 -14.92 -61.08 13.50
N ILE A 220 -14.74 -60.42 14.65
CA ILE A 220 -15.24 -60.93 15.95
C ILE A 220 -16.75 -61.10 15.92
N LEU A 221 -17.49 -60.20 15.28
CA LEU A 221 -18.93 -60.35 15.09
C LEU A 221 -19.24 -61.61 14.29
N LEU A 222 -18.56 -61.85 13.17
CA LEU A 222 -18.78 -63.05 12.37
C LEU A 222 -18.41 -64.34 13.14
N GLU A 223 -17.29 -64.34 13.87
CA GLU A 223 -16.88 -65.48 14.71
C GLU A 223 -17.89 -65.75 15.84
N THR A 224 -18.43 -64.71 16.47
CA THR A 224 -19.46 -64.86 17.52
C THR A 224 -20.79 -65.31 16.94
N LEU A 225 -21.17 -64.84 15.74
CA LEU A 225 -22.34 -65.34 15.02
C LEU A 225 -22.15 -66.81 14.64
N GLU A 226 -20.98 -67.21 14.13
CA GLU A 226 -20.68 -68.62 13.83
C GLU A 226 -20.76 -69.50 15.09
N ARG A 227 -20.26 -69.03 16.23
CA ARG A 227 -20.35 -69.76 17.51
C ARG A 227 -21.75 -69.84 18.12
N THR A 228 -22.63 -68.88 17.82
CA THR A 228 -23.98 -68.81 18.39
C THR A 228 -25.03 -69.42 17.47
N TYR A 229 -24.80 -69.35 16.16
CA TYR A 229 -25.67 -69.88 15.12
C TYR A 229 -25.06 -71.13 14.49
N ASP A 230 -25.07 -72.24 15.24
CA ASP A 230 -24.75 -73.55 14.69
C ASP A 230 -25.76 -73.97 13.61
N ALA A 231 -25.37 -74.86 12.69
CA ALA A 231 -26.22 -75.31 11.58
C ALA A 231 -27.59 -75.82 12.03
N GLU A 232 -27.66 -76.46 13.20
CA GLU A 232 -28.91 -76.92 13.82
C GLU A 232 -29.81 -75.75 14.24
N THR A 233 -29.23 -74.71 14.85
CA THR A 233 -29.99 -73.52 15.26
C THR A 233 -30.49 -72.72 14.05
N VAL A 234 -29.70 -72.64 12.98
CA VAL A 234 -30.10 -71.99 11.72
C VAL A 234 -31.25 -72.77 11.07
N ALA A 235 -31.19 -74.11 11.05
CA ALA A 235 -32.28 -74.94 10.57
C ALA A 235 -33.55 -74.76 11.43
N ALA A 236 -33.42 -74.77 12.76
CA ALA A 236 -34.53 -74.53 13.67
C ALA A 236 -35.17 -73.14 13.46
N LEU A 237 -34.36 -72.10 13.25
CA LEU A 237 -34.84 -70.75 12.93
C LEU A 237 -35.52 -70.68 11.57
N ALA A 238 -35.03 -71.42 10.56
CA ALA A 238 -35.67 -71.50 9.26
C ALA A 238 -37.06 -72.16 9.35
N PHE A 239 -37.17 -73.28 10.08
CA PHE A 239 -38.46 -73.91 10.36
C PHE A 239 -39.40 -72.98 11.14
N TYR A 240 -38.87 -72.26 12.13
CA TYR A 240 -39.67 -71.30 12.89
C TYR A 240 -40.17 -70.14 12.02
N LYS A 241 -39.33 -69.64 11.10
CA LYS A 241 -39.71 -68.61 10.13
C LYS A 241 -40.82 -69.11 9.19
N GLU A 242 -40.69 -70.32 8.66
CA GLU A 242 -41.72 -70.92 7.81
C GLU A 242 -43.04 -71.09 8.57
N HIS A 243 -42.97 -71.61 9.80
CA HIS A 243 -44.15 -71.72 10.66
C HIS A 243 -44.81 -70.36 10.96
N LEU A 244 -44.02 -69.30 11.16
CA LEU A 244 -44.55 -67.94 11.37
C LEU A 244 -45.21 -67.37 10.11
N GLU A 245 -44.62 -67.57 8.93
CA GLU A 245 -45.25 -67.14 7.67
C GLU A 245 -46.56 -67.91 7.41
N ASP A 246 -46.60 -69.21 7.70
CA ASP A 246 -47.82 -70.02 7.65
C ASP A 246 -48.86 -69.54 8.67
N ALA A 247 -48.45 -69.27 9.91
CA ALA A 247 -49.32 -68.75 10.95
C ALA A 247 -49.90 -67.38 10.56
N LYS A 248 -49.08 -66.51 9.96
CA LYS A 248 -49.50 -65.20 9.43
C LYS A 248 -50.45 -65.35 8.25
N ALA A 249 -50.20 -66.28 7.33
CA ALA A 249 -51.10 -66.58 6.22
C ALA A 249 -52.45 -67.11 6.72
N ARG A 250 -52.46 -68.01 7.72
CA ARG A 250 -53.68 -68.49 8.40
C ARG A 250 -54.42 -67.36 9.09
N ALA A 251 -53.72 -66.49 9.81
CA ALA A 251 -54.32 -65.32 10.47
C ALA A 251 -54.96 -64.37 9.44
N ARG A 252 -54.26 -64.06 8.35
CA ARG A 252 -54.80 -63.26 7.24
C ARG A 252 -56.04 -63.89 6.61
N LYS A 253 -56.03 -65.21 6.38
CA LYS A 253 -57.21 -65.93 5.89
C LYS A 253 -58.38 -65.85 6.88
N ARG A 254 -58.12 -65.96 8.20
CA ARG A 254 -59.14 -65.80 9.23
C ARG A 254 -59.73 -64.39 9.25
N VAL A 255 -58.88 -63.37 9.14
CA VAL A 255 -59.31 -61.97 9.07
C VAL A 255 -60.19 -61.75 7.83
N ALA A 256 -59.72 -62.17 6.65
CA ALA A 256 -60.48 -62.05 5.41
C ALA A 256 -61.83 -62.80 5.49
N LYS A 257 -61.85 -63.97 6.14
CA LYS A 257 -63.11 -64.71 6.37
C LYS A 257 -64.04 -63.95 7.31
N SER A 258 -63.55 -63.43 8.43
CA SER A 258 -64.38 -62.63 9.35
C SER A 258 -64.87 -61.33 8.72
N GLU A 259 -64.06 -60.68 7.86
CA GLU A 259 -64.47 -59.50 7.10
C GLU A 259 -65.55 -59.83 6.06
N ALA A 260 -65.43 -60.98 5.37
CA ALA A 260 -66.47 -61.45 4.45
C ALA A 260 -67.77 -61.77 5.19
N GLU A 261 -67.69 -62.48 6.33
CA GLU A 261 -68.86 -62.74 7.19
C GLU A 261 -69.49 -61.42 7.67
N LEU A 262 -68.69 -60.43 8.11
CA LEU A 262 -69.19 -59.10 8.47
C LEU A 262 -69.85 -58.36 7.30
N ALA A 263 -69.27 -58.42 6.11
CA ALA A 263 -69.85 -57.81 4.92
C ALA A 263 -71.19 -58.45 4.53
N GLU A 264 -71.32 -59.77 4.68
CA GLU A 264 -72.61 -60.46 4.55
C GLU A 264 -73.62 -59.96 5.59
N TYR A 265 -73.23 -59.86 6.87
CA TYR A 265 -74.10 -59.33 7.93
C TYR A 265 -74.51 -57.86 7.69
N GLU A 266 -73.61 -57.00 7.21
CA GLU A 266 -73.93 -55.62 6.83
C GLU A 266 -74.92 -55.56 5.66
N GLY A 267 -74.75 -56.45 4.67
CA GLY A 267 -75.69 -56.61 3.55
C GLY A 267 -77.09 -57.04 4.01
N PHE A 268 -77.17 -58.00 4.93
CA PHE A 268 -78.44 -58.36 5.58
C PHE A 268 -79.01 -57.20 6.42
N GLY A 269 -78.15 -56.43 7.10
CA GLY A 269 -78.55 -55.26 7.88
C GLY A 269 -79.21 -54.18 7.03
N GLU A 270 -78.70 -53.88 5.83
CA GLU A 270 -79.32 -52.93 4.91
C GLU A 270 -80.66 -53.42 4.33
N GLN A 271 -80.77 -54.72 4.03
CA GLN A 271 -82.04 -55.32 3.62
C GLN A 271 -83.06 -55.28 4.76
N MET A 272 -82.66 -55.67 5.97
CA MET A 272 -83.49 -55.61 7.17
C MET A 272 -83.94 -54.17 7.47
N LYS A 273 -83.06 -53.17 7.36
CA LYS A 273 -83.44 -51.75 7.51
C LYS A 273 -84.48 -51.32 6.48
N ARG A 274 -84.35 -51.74 5.21
CA ARG A 274 -85.35 -51.45 4.18
C ARG A 274 -86.69 -52.10 4.48
N ASP A 275 -86.68 -53.35 4.94
CA ASP A 275 -87.90 -54.08 5.29
C ASP A 275 -88.56 -53.51 6.54
N VAL A 276 -87.79 -53.14 7.56
CA VAL A 276 -88.28 -52.42 8.74
C VAL A 276 -88.85 -51.05 8.36
N ALA A 277 -88.20 -50.30 7.46
CA ALA A 277 -88.73 -49.03 6.98
C ALA A 277 -90.03 -49.19 6.17
N ARG A 278 -90.15 -50.26 5.37
CA ARG A 278 -91.40 -50.62 4.69
C ARG A 278 -92.49 -50.99 5.69
N TYR A 279 -92.16 -51.77 6.72
CA TYR A 279 -93.08 -52.11 7.80
C TYR A 279 -93.52 -50.88 8.61
N ALA A 280 -92.62 -49.94 8.89
CA ALA A 280 -92.93 -48.69 9.58
C ALA A 280 -93.88 -47.82 8.76
N LYS A 281 -93.66 -47.70 7.43
CA LYS A 281 -94.62 -47.04 6.53
C LYS A 281 -95.97 -47.75 6.52
N LEU A 282 -95.98 -49.08 6.48
CA LEU A 282 -97.20 -49.87 6.54
C LEU A 282 -97.95 -49.62 7.86
N LEU A 283 -97.25 -49.49 8.98
CA LEU A 283 -97.82 -49.14 10.28
C LEU A 283 -98.37 -47.72 10.30
N GLU A 284 -97.66 -46.73 9.74
CA GLU A 284 -98.20 -45.37 9.58
C GLU A 284 -99.45 -45.34 8.71
N ASP A 285 -99.49 -46.11 7.62
CA ASP A 285 -100.65 -46.20 6.76
C ASP A 285 -101.81 -46.93 7.47
N ILE A 286 -101.53 -47.93 8.31
CA ILE A 286 -102.52 -48.55 9.21
C ILE A 286 -103.04 -47.54 10.24
N ASP A 287 -102.19 -46.68 10.80
CA ASP A 287 -102.60 -45.69 11.79
C ASP A 287 -103.36 -44.51 11.14
N LYS A 288 -102.99 -44.08 9.93
CA LYS A 288 -103.75 -43.13 9.11
C LYS A 288 -105.11 -43.68 8.74
N THR A 289 -105.17 -44.91 8.23
CA THR A 289 -106.46 -45.56 7.93
C THR A 289 -107.30 -45.74 9.19
N ARG A 290 -106.72 -46.06 10.35
CA ARG A 290 -107.42 -46.03 11.64
C ARG A 290 -107.91 -44.65 12.04
N ALA A 291 -107.11 -43.60 11.82
CA ALA A 291 -107.49 -42.22 12.11
C ALA A 291 -108.62 -41.74 11.18
N ASP A 292 -108.56 -42.08 9.90
CA ASP A 292 -109.59 -41.79 8.91
C ASP A 292 -110.89 -42.55 9.23
N ILE A 293 -110.82 -43.82 9.64
CA ILE A 293 -111.97 -44.57 10.15
C ILE A 293 -112.56 -43.87 11.39
N ARG A 294 -111.74 -43.34 12.31
CA ARG A 294 -112.24 -42.59 13.48
C ARG A 294 -112.86 -41.25 13.09
N ARG A 295 -112.30 -40.53 12.10
CA ARG A 295 -112.86 -39.28 11.57
C ARG A 295 -114.20 -39.51 10.88
N LEU A 296 -114.29 -40.51 10.02
CA LEU A 296 -115.53 -40.89 9.33
C LEU A 296 -116.62 -41.39 10.29
N ARG A 297 -116.24 -41.83 11.49
CA ARG A 297 -117.18 -42.23 12.55
C ARG A 297 -117.61 -41.06 13.45
N GLY A 298 -117.08 -39.85 13.25
CA GLY A 298 -117.36 -38.67 14.08
C GLY A 298 -118.13 -37.54 13.37
N SER A 299 -118.62 -37.75 12.15
CA SER A 299 -119.32 -36.71 11.37
C SER A 299 -120.68 -37.17 10.80
N VAL A 300 -121.41 -38.01 11.53
CA VAL A 300 -122.84 -38.30 11.29
C VAL A 300 -123.52 -38.48 12.65
N ASP A 301 -123.89 -37.35 13.26
CA ASP A 301 -125.04 -37.13 14.14
C ASP A 301 -125.23 -35.60 14.21
N ASP A 302 -125.81 -35.06 13.14
CA ASP A 302 -126.76 -33.92 13.07
C ASP A 302 -127.19 -33.70 11.61
#